data_AF-A0A9X2D328-F1
#
_entry.id   AF-A0A9X2D328-F1
#
_cell.length_a   1.000
_cell.length_b   1.000
_cell.length_c   1.000
_cell.angle_alpha   90.00
_cell.angle_beta   90.00
_cell.angle_gamma   90.00
#
_symmetry.space_group_name_H-M   'P 1'
#
loop_
_entity.id
_entity.type
_entity.pdbx_description
1 polymer ?
#
loop_
_entity_poly.entity_id
_entity_poly.type
_entity_poly.pdbx_seq_one_letter_code
_entity_poly.pdbx_strand_id
1 'polypeptide(L)'
;MNLIKLTLSILITLPYHLALADVYTDQAIAKIQTCYDAADKIDPEFMKCSLDELRKYPNPLNYKCHVHTDDERKSAKGKISIIFYTPSGFMVYCIGTAGDKLIINSCATKQGKPITERDELIIQPPK
;
A
#
# COMPACT_ATOMS: atom_id res chain seq x y z
N MET A 1 39.68 27.88 14.11
CA MET A 1 38.86 28.09 12.90
C MET A 1 38.95 26.81 12.07
N ASN A 2 37.82 26.21 11.66
CA ASN A 2 37.68 24.98 10.83
C ASN A 2 36.99 23.77 11.51
N LEU A 3 35.86 23.98 12.20
CA LEU A 3 34.89 22.91 12.50
C LEU A 3 33.52 23.09 11.82
N ILE A 4 33.42 24.05 10.88
CA ILE A 4 32.14 24.50 10.29
C ILE A 4 31.90 23.87 8.89
N LYS A 5 32.85 23.11 8.33
CA LYS A 5 32.76 22.58 6.95
C LYS A 5 32.24 21.15 6.81
N LEU A 6 31.91 20.46 7.91
CA LEU A 6 31.51 19.03 7.85
C LEU A 6 30.02 18.77 8.13
N THR A 7 29.17 19.80 8.17
CA THR A 7 27.74 19.69 8.51
C THR A 7 26.80 20.05 7.37
N LEU A 8 27.28 20.15 6.12
CA LEU A 8 26.44 20.49 4.96
C LEU A 8 26.06 19.29 4.08
N SER A 9 26.71 18.13 4.22
CA SER A 9 26.46 16.97 3.34
C SER A 9 25.39 16.00 3.83
N ILE A 10 24.84 16.17 5.03
CA ILE A 10 23.87 15.21 5.63
C ILE A 10 22.40 15.59 5.33
N LEU A 11 22.13 16.81 4.85
CA LEU A 11 20.75 17.29 4.69
C LEU A 11 20.06 16.90 3.36
N ILE A 12 20.77 16.27 2.42
CA ILE A 12 20.27 16.05 1.05
C ILE A 12 19.69 14.64 0.83
N THR A 13 19.89 13.69 1.74
CA THR A 13 19.42 12.30 1.53
C THR A 13 18.02 12.00 2.06
N LEU A 14 17.41 12.86 2.90
CA LEU A 14 16.09 12.59 3.48
C LEU A 14 14.86 12.68 2.53
N PRO A 15 14.81 13.49 1.45
CA PRO A 15 13.56 13.64 0.68
C PRO A 15 13.28 12.47 -0.28
N TYR A 16 14.29 11.65 -0.60
CA TYR A 16 14.12 10.57 -1.58
C TYR A 16 13.24 9.42 -1.09
N HIS A 17 13.25 9.12 0.21
CA HIS A 17 12.50 7.99 0.75
C HIS A 17 10.98 8.21 0.72
N LEU A 18 10.52 9.45 0.89
CA LEU A 18 9.10 9.78 0.85
C LEU A 18 8.57 9.79 -0.60
N ALA A 19 9.31 10.40 -1.53
CA ALA A 19 8.90 10.44 -2.94
C ALA A 19 8.82 9.03 -3.58
N LEU A 20 9.69 8.10 -3.16
CA LEU A 20 9.66 6.72 -3.65
C LEU A 20 8.52 5.89 -3.06
N ALA A 21 8.06 6.21 -1.85
CA ALA A 21 6.93 5.53 -1.23
C ALA A 21 5.63 5.77 -2.02
N ASP A 22 5.34 7.03 -2.30
CA ASP A 22 4.10 7.44 -2.98
C ASP A 22 4.02 6.83 -4.39
N VAL A 23 5.12 6.86 -5.15
CA VAL A 23 5.17 6.31 -6.51
C VAL A 23 4.93 4.80 -6.55
N TYR A 24 5.50 4.03 -5.62
CA TYR A 24 5.27 2.59 -5.58
C TYR A 24 3.81 2.27 -5.22
N THR A 25 3.25 2.93 -4.19
CA THR A 25 1.88 2.64 -3.75
C THR A 25 0.84 3.04 -4.79
N ASP A 26 1.04 4.14 -5.51
CA ASP A 26 0.13 4.55 -6.58
C ASP A 26 0.12 3.55 -7.75
N GLN A 27 1.30 3.09 -8.16
CA GLN A 27 1.41 2.04 -9.18
C GLN A 27 0.78 0.74 -8.72
N ALA A 28 1.03 0.36 -7.47
CA ALA A 28 0.46 -0.85 -6.88
C ALA A 28 -1.07 -0.81 -6.86
N ILE A 29 -1.65 0.31 -6.45
CA ILE A 29 -3.11 0.54 -6.46
C ILE A 29 -3.67 0.40 -7.88
N ALA A 30 -3.05 1.02 -8.87
CA ALA A 30 -3.50 0.94 -10.26
C ALA A 30 -3.51 -0.51 -10.78
N LYS A 31 -2.54 -1.33 -10.36
CA LYS A 31 -2.50 -2.76 -10.69
C LYS A 31 -3.58 -3.57 -9.99
N ILE A 32 -3.80 -3.30 -8.71
CA ILE A 32 -4.90 -3.93 -7.96
C ILE A 32 -6.24 -3.58 -8.62
N GLN A 33 -6.45 -2.33 -9.04
CA GLN A 33 -7.65 -1.91 -9.78
C GLN A 33 -7.79 -2.67 -11.12
N THR A 34 -6.71 -2.87 -11.85
CA THR A 34 -6.74 -3.66 -13.10
C THR A 34 -7.17 -5.11 -12.85
N CYS A 35 -6.62 -5.75 -11.82
CA CYS A 35 -7.02 -7.10 -11.42
C CYS A 35 -8.48 -7.16 -10.93
N TYR A 36 -8.92 -6.15 -10.19
CA TYR A 36 -10.32 -6.04 -9.76
C TYR A 36 -11.28 -5.92 -10.94
N ASP A 37 -10.95 -5.05 -11.91
CA ASP A 37 -11.80 -4.79 -13.06
C ASP A 37 -11.96 -6.05 -13.93
N ALA A 38 -10.91 -6.88 -14.02
CA ALA A 38 -10.91 -8.15 -14.72
C ALA A 38 -11.55 -9.32 -13.94
N ALA A 39 -11.74 -9.18 -12.63
CA ALA A 39 -12.32 -10.23 -11.78
C ALA A 39 -13.85 -10.12 -11.66
N ASP A 40 -14.51 -11.26 -11.50
CA ASP A 40 -15.97 -11.32 -11.24
C ASP A 40 -16.31 -11.13 -9.74
N LYS A 41 -15.35 -11.44 -8.85
CA LYS A 41 -15.47 -11.36 -7.39
C LYS A 41 -14.09 -11.13 -6.75
N ILE A 42 -14.10 -10.67 -5.51
CA ILE A 42 -12.91 -10.46 -4.69
C ILE A 42 -12.58 -11.80 -4.00
N ASP A 43 -11.81 -12.64 -4.67
CA ASP A 43 -11.51 -14.00 -4.23
C ASP A 43 -9.99 -14.29 -4.28
N PRO A 44 -9.56 -15.52 -3.99
CA PRO A 44 -8.14 -15.88 -4.09
C PRO A 44 -7.52 -15.68 -5.49
N GLU A 45 -8.30 -15.71 -6.58
CA GLU A 45 -7.79 -15.45 -7.93
C GLU A 45 -7.53 -13.96 -8.15
N PHE A 46 -8.42 -13.08 -7.68
CA PHE A 46 -8.16 -11.63 -7.63
C PHE A 46 -6.90 -11.31 -6.81
N MET A 47 -6.75 -11.94 -5.63
CA MET A 47 -5.57 -11.75 -4.79
C MET A 47 -4.30 -12.25 -5.47
N LYS A 48 -4.38 -13.40 -6.16
CA LYS A 48 -3.27 -13.94 -6.95
C LYS A 48 -2.89 -13.01 -8.09
N CYS A 49 -3.85 -12.51 -8.87
CA CYS A 49 -3.61 -11.53 -9.93
C CYS A 49 -2.88 -10.31 -9.38
N SER A 50 -3.38 -9.76 -8.28
CA SER A 50 -2.80 -8.58 -7.65
C SER A 50 -1.35 -8.82 -7.25
N LEU A 51 -1.07 -9.93 -6.54
CA LEU A 51 0.29 -10.29 -6.14
C LEU A 51 1.22 -10.53 -7.34
N ASP A 52 0.74 -11.18 -8.39
CA ASP A 52 1.53 -11.46 -9.59
C ASP A 52 1.84 -10.19 -10.39
N GLU A 53 0.93 -9.21 -10.45
CA GLU A 53 1.23 -7.89 -11.00
C GLU A 53 2.25 -7.14 -10.15
N LEU A 54 2.09 -7.12 -8.82
CA LEU A 54 2.99 -6.39 -7.92
C LEU A 54 4.43 -6.93 -7.95
N ARG A 55 4.60 -8.25 -8.16
CA ARG A 55 5.94 -8.89 -8.29
C ARG A 55 6.72 -8.45 -9.53
N LYS A 56 6.06 -7.88 -10.54
CA LYS A 56 6.71 -7.42 -11.78
C LYS A 56 7.47 -6.10 -11.61
N TYR A 57 7.27 -5.41 -10.49
CA TYR A 57 7.83 -4.08 -10.26
C TYR A 57 8.79 -4.05 -9.07
N PRO A 58 9.83 -3.20 -9.10
CA PRO A 58 10.70 -2.99 -7.95
C PRO A 58 9.91 -2.52 -6.72
N ASN A 59 10.11 -3.20 -5.60
CA ASN A 59 9.54 -2.84 -4.30
C ASN A 59 10.67 -2.36 -3.37
N PRO A 60 11.15 -1.11 -3.52
CA PRO A 60 12.40 -0.65 -2.91
C PRO A 60 12.36 -0.59 -1.37
N LEU A 61 11.15 -0.49 -0.80
CA LEU A 61 10.95 -0.40 0.65
C LEU A 61 10.35 -1.70 1.24
N ASN A 62 10.27 -2.77 0.45
CA ASN A 62 9.71 -4.06 0.85
C ASN A 62 8.29 -3.97 1.43
N TYR A 63 7.43 -3.20 0.77
CA TYR A 63 6.02 -3.13 1.11
C TYR A 63 5.36 -4.51 1.03
N LYS A 64 4.55 -4.82 2.04
CA LYS A 64 3.52 -5.84 2.01
C LYS A 64 2.18 -5.16 1.76
N CYS A 65 1.24 -5.88 1.13
CA CYS A 65 -0.06 -5.34 0.76
C CYS A 65 -1.17 -6.27 1.25
N HIS A 66 -2.10 -5.73 2.05
CA HIS A 66 -3.31 -6.43 2.48
C HIS A 66 -4.53 -5.76 1.86
N VAL A 67 -5.50 -6.56 1.44
CA VAL A 67 -6.78 -6.10 0.91
C VAL A 67 -7.88 -6.70 1.76
N HIS A 68 -8.77 -5.86 2.28
CA HIS A 68 -9.94 -6.28 3.05
C HIS A 68 -11.20 -5.73 2.41
N THR A 69 -12.25 -6.55 2.33
CA THR A 69 -13.57 -6.17 1.82
C THR A 69 -14.65 -6.61 2.79
N ASP A 70 -15.72 -5.82 2.89
CA ASP A 70 -16.89 -6.19 3.69
C ASP A 70 -17.79 -7.22 2.97
N ASP A 71 -17.70 -7.28 1.63
CA ASP A 71 -18.41 -8.26 0.79
C ASP A 71 -17.49 -8.69 -0.37
N GLU A 72 -17.38 -9.99 -0.59
CA GLU A 72 -16.55 -10.55 -1.66
C GLU A 72 -17.21 -10.41 -3.05
N ARG A 73 -18.53 -10.12 -3.09
CA ARG A 73 -19.27 -9.96 -4.33
C ARG A 73 -19.06 -8.56 -4.89
N LYS A 74 -18.50 -8.49 -6.10
CA LYS A 74 -18.30 -7.25 -6.87
C LYS A 74 -19.61 -6.43 -7.03
N SER A 75 -20.75 -7.11 -7.13
CA SER A 75 -22.08 -6.49 -7.29
C SER A 75 -22.66 -5.88 -6.00
N ALA A 76 -22.13 -6.20 -4.83
CA ALA A 76 -22.73 -5.82 -3.54
C ALA A 76 -22.48 -4.36 -3.14
N LYS A 77 -21.67 -3.60 -3.90
CA LYS A 77 -21.28 -2.21 -3.56
C LYS A 77 -20.78 -2.10 -2.12
N GLY A 78 -19.63 -2.71 -1.84
CA GLY A 78 -19.03 -2.81 -0.51
C GLY A 78 -17.92 -1.79 -0.26
N LYS A 79 -17.53 -1.63 1.01
CA LYS A 79 -16.27 -0.95 1.34
C LYS A 79 -15.12 -1.92 1.13
N ILE A 80 -14.03 -1.38 0.62
CA ILE A 80 -12.76 -2.07 0.48
C ILE A 80 -11.66 -1.21 1.05
N SER A 81 -10.69 -1.84 1.68
CA SER A 81 -9.50 -1.17 2.19
C SER A 81 -8.25 -1.88 1.71
N ILE A 82 -7.26 -1.08 1.34
CA ILE A 82 -5.95 -1.54 0.87
C ILE A 82 -4.91 -0.96 1.81
N ILE A 83 -4.07 -1.82 2.36
CA ILE A 83 -3.07 -1.44 3.37
C ILE A 83 -1.71 -1.87 2.86
N PHE A 84 -0.87 -0.89 2.54
CA PHE A 84 0.55 -1.10 2.29
C PHE A 84 1.32 -0.84 3.57
N TYR A 85 2.29 -1.70 3.89
CA TYR A 85 3.14 -1.48 5.06
C TYR A 85 4.54 -2.02 4.85
N THR A 86 5.53 -1.37 5.46
CA THR A 86 6.92 -1.82 5.47
C THR A 86 7.29 -2.43 6.82
N PRO A 87 8.36 -3.25 6.88
CA PRO A 87 8.90 -3.73 8.17
C PRO A 87 9.32 -2.59 9.11
N SER A 88 9.67 -1.41 8.57
CA SER A 88 10.03 -0.23 9.37
C SER A 88 8.83 0.48 10.01
N GLY A 89 7.60 0.04 9.73
CA GLY A 89 6.38 0.62 10.30
C GLY A 89 5.77 1.76 9.48
N PHE A 90 6.28 2.04 8.27
CA PHE A 90 5.63 2.98 7.37
C PHE A 90 4.39 2.32 6.77
N MET A 91 3.25 2.99 6.81
CA MET A 91 1.96 2.46 6.36
C MET A 91 1.26 3.45 5.43
N VAL A 92 0.64 2.93 4.37
CA VAL A 92 -0.30 3.64 3.51
C VAL A 92 -1.63 2.90 3.58
N TYR A 93 -2.66 3.60 4.04
CA TYR A 93 -4.01 3.08 4.21
C TYR A 93 -4.94 3.75 3.20
N CYS A 94 -5.56 2.97 2.32
CA CYS A 94 -6.51 3.45 1.34
C CYS A 94 -7.89 2.86 1.61
N ILE A 95 -8.91 3.70 1.52
CA ILE A 95 -10.33 3.30 1.51
C ILE A 95 -10.91 3.52 0.14
N GLY A 96 -11.71 2.58 -0.29
CA GLY A 96 -12.40 2.63 -1.56
C GLY A 96 -13.79 2.03 -1.49
N THR A 97 -14.44 2.05 -2.64
CA THR A 97 -15.72 1.43 -2.89
C THR A 97 -15.55 0.37 -3.96
N ALA A 98 -15.93 -0.87 -3.63
CA ALA A 98 -15.96 -2.00 -4.53
C ALA A 98 -17.35 -2.13 -5.14
N GLY A 99 -17.51 -1.78 -6.41
CA GLY A 99 -18.72 -1.99 -7.21
C GLY A 99 -18.38 -2.54 -8.60
N ASP A 100 -19.02 -2.04 -9.66
CA ASP A 100 -18.66 -2.40 -11.05
C ASP A 100 -17.17 -2.14 -11.35
N LYS A 101 -16.61 -1.11 -10.72
CA LYS A 101 -15.18 -0.78 -10.70
C LYS A 101 -14.71 -0.56 -9.27
N LEU A 102 -13.41 -0.71 -9.06
CA LEU A 102 -12.77 -0.34 -7.80
C LEU A 102 -12.42 1.15 -7.82
N ILE A 103 -13.06 1.93 -6.96
CA ILE A 103 -12.78 3.36 -6.81
C ILE A 103 -12.05 3.56 -5.49
N ILE A 104 -10.84 4.13 -5.53
CA ILE A 104 -10.12 4.56 -4.33
C ILE A 104 -10.58 5.98 -3.98
N ASN A 105 -11.17 6.13 -2.80
CA ASN A 105 -11.80 7.37 -2.36
C ASN A 105 -10.80 8.27 -1.64
N SER A 106 -9.92 7.67 -0.84
CA SER A 106 -8.86 8.41 -0.14
C SER A 106 -7.76 7.47 0.32
N CYS A 107 -6.55 8.00 0.43
CA CYS A 107 -5.42 7.33 1.07
C CYS A 107 -4.82 8.24 2.14
N ALA A 108 -4.28 7.64 3.19
CA ALA A 108 -3.57 8.32 4.26
C ALA A 108 -2.28 7.57 4.56
N THR A 109 -1.22 8.32 4.85
CA THR A 109 0.08 7.76 5.25
C THR A 109 0.29 7.92 6.75
N LYS A 110 0.94 6.93 7.37
CA LYS A 110 1.26 6.96 8.81
C LYS A 110 2.60 6.28 9.05
N GLN A 111 3.43 6.91 9.88
CA GLN A 111 4.59 6.25 10.47
C GLN A 111 4.20 5.62 11.82
N GLY A 112 4.26 4.30 11.89
CA GLY A 112 4.07 3.51 13.11
C GLY A 112 5.38 2.95 13.65
N LYS A 113 5.26 2.03 14.62
CA LYS A 113 6.36 1.19 15.07
C LYS A 113 6.67 0.13 14.02
N PRO A 114 7.91 -0.41 13.97
CA PRO A 114 8.23 -1.57 13.15
C PRO A 114 7.20 -2.69 13.33
N ILE A 115 6.77 -3.28 12.22
CA ILE A 115 5.73 -4.31 12.21
C ILE A 115 6.38 -5.68 12.43
N THR A 116 5.93 -6.40 13.46
CA THR A 116 6.35 -7.78 13.69
C THR A 116 5.43 -8.75 12.94
N GLU A 117 5.87 -9.99 12.71
CA GLU A 117 5.02 -11.03 12.08
C GLU A 117 3.68 -11.24 12.81
N ARG A 118 3.64 -11.04 14.14
CA ARG A 118 2.39 -11.08 14.89
C ARG A 118 1.48 -9.91 14.58
N ASP A 119 2.04 -8.73 14.35
CA ASP A 119 1.26 -7.54 14.02
C ASP A 119 0.64 -7.69 12.63
N GLU A 120 1.33 -8.34 11.68
CA GLU A 120 0.83 -8.61 10.31
C GLU A 120 -0.51 -9.36 10.31
N LEU A 121 -0.68 -10.32 11.23
CA LEU A 121 -1.90 -11.11 11.36
C LEU A 121 -3.11 -10.30 11.84
N ILE A 122 -2.89 -9.08 12.35
CA ILE A 122 -3.89 -8.25 13.03
C ILE A 122 -4.03 -6.89 12.34
N ILE A 123 -3.32 -6.65 11.22
CA ILE A 123 -3.49 -5.43 10.43
C ILE A 123 -4.94 -5.40 9.93
N GLN A 124 -5.72 -4.51 10.52
CA GLN A 124 -7.10 -4.23 10.14
C GLN A 124 -7.19 -2.76 9.71
N PRO A 125 -8.15 -2.44 8.83
CA PRO A 125 -8.50 -1.05 8.57
C PRO A 125 -8.80 -0.29 9.88
N PRO A 126 -8.37 0.98 10.05
CA PRO A 126 -8.89 1.82 11.11
C PRO A 126 -10.42 1.83 11.10
N LYS A 127 -11.02 1.68 12.30
CA LYS A 127 -12.47 1.75 12.52
C LYS A 127 -12.99 3.18 12.32
#